data_AF-A0A945KMY9-F1
#
_entry.id   AF-A0A945KMY9-F1
#
_cell.length_a   1.000
_cell.length_b   1.000
_cell.length_c   1.000
_cell.angle_alpha   90.00
_cell.angle_beta   90.00
_cell.angle_gamma   90.00
#
_symmetry.space_group_name_H-M   'P 1'
#
loop_
_entity.id
_entity.type
_entity.pdbx_description
1 polymer ?
#
loop_
_entity_poly.entity_id
_entity_poly.type
_entity_poly.pdbx_seq_one_letter_code
_entity_poly.pdbx_strand_id
1 'polypeptide(L)'
;MKVGFIGVGHMGGPMCRNIIKGGHEVLVYDLSEAAVQACVEVGGIAGGSIADVASQVEVVMTSLPMPRDVEAAALGPGGIGESAKPGTIYVDLSTNSPAMMRKIAAELATKDIPTLDGPVSGGVVGAEKGTIAIMVGGERAMFERCLPVFESFGENIIHTGELGSGCVAKICNNMVAFTNMTAGAEGLMLGVAAGIDPVILDQVIRNSSGNSMSYRGVAKAALERDFKPAFTVDLAYKDLRLALELADDLDMPLLLGPQVHNIMRMARGKDGGGDNVTAVLKVYEAIMGQQVGPAK
;
A
#
# COMPACT_ATOMS: atom_id res chain seq x y z
N MET A 1 -11.48 21.88 -5.50
CA MET A 1 -10.67 21.90 -4.27
C MET A 1 -9.20 21.99 -4.64
N LYS A 2 -8.42 22.67 -3.80
CA LYS A 2 -6.96 22.74 -3.92
C LYS A 2 -6.32 21.66 -3.04
N VAL A 3 -5.64 20.71 -3.68
CA VAL A 3 -5.09 19.49 -3.05
C VAL A 3 -3.56 19.55 -3.08
N GLY A 4 -2.93 19.20 -1.98
CA GLY A 4 -1.49 18.94 -1.91
C GLY A 4 -1.24 17.45 -1.96
N PHE A 5 -0.26 16.99 -2.74
CA PHE A 5 0.13 15.60 -2.81
C PHE A 5 1.63 15.46 -2.56
N ILE A 6 1.99 14.80 -1.45
CA ILE A 6 3.37 14.57 -1.01
C ILE A 6 3.71 13.10 -1.17
N GLY A 7 4.70 12.81 -2.02
CA GLY A 7 5.06 11.46 -2.43
C GLY A 7 4.28 11.03 -3.67
N VAL A 8 4.86 11.21 -4.86
CA VAL A 8 4.29 10.85 -6.17
C VAL A 8 5.07 9.75 -6.88
N GLY A 9 5.59 8.79 -6.11
CA GLY A 9 6.19 7.55 -6.61
C GLY A 9 5.20 6.58 -7.28
N HIS A 10 5.49 5.28 -7.25
CA HIS A 10 4.72 4.27 -8.00
C HIS A 10 3.21 4.24 -7.68
N MET A 11 2.83 4.47 -6.43
CA MET A 11 1.42 4.57 -6.03
C MET A 11 0.92 6.02 -6.08
N GLY A 12 1.63 6.94 -5.43
CA GLY A 12 1.24 8.35 -5.32
C GLY A 12 1.08 9.07 -6.66
N GLY A 13 1.99 8.81 -7.61
CA GLY A 13 2.00 9.46 -8.93
C GLY A 13 0.73 9.23 -9.73
N PRO A 14 0.31 7.98 -10.02
CA PRO A 14 -0.94 7.73 -10.73
C PRO A 14 -2.18 8.24 -9.97
N MET A 15 -2.21 8.16 -8.63
CA MET A 15 -3.30 8.74 -7.85
C MET A 15 -3.38 10.27 -8.03
N CYS A 16 -2.25 10.96 -7.90
CA CYS A 16 -2.14 12.41 -8.11
C CYS A 16 -2.59 12.82 -9.52
N ARG A 17 -2.15 12.09 -10.56
CA ARG A 17 -2.57 12.37 -11.94
C ARG A 17 -4.07 12.17 -12.15
N ASN A 18 -4.69 11.23 -11.46
CA ASN A 18 -6.14 11.02 -11.53
C ASN A 18 -6.91 12.12 -10.79
N ILE A 19 -6.40 12.62 -9.66
CA ILE A 19 -6.96 13.81 -8.98
C ILE A 19 -6.92 15.04 -9.90
N ILE A 20 -5.81 15.25 -10.62
CA ILE A 20 -5.69 16.35 -11.60
C ILE A 20 -6.73 16.19 -12.72
N LYS A 21 -6.86 15.00 -13.31
CA LYS A 21 -7.86 14.71 -14.34
C LYS A 21 -9.31 14.84 -13.84
N GLY A 22 -9.53 14.63 -12.54
CA GLY A 22 -10.80 14.88 -11.85
C GLY A 22 -11.17 16.37 -11.72
N GLY A 23 -10.32 17.29 -12.19
CA GLY A 23 -10.59 18.73 -12.21
C GLY A 23 -10.19 19.47 -10.93
N HIS A 24 -9.38 18.84 -10.07
CA HIS A 24 -8.83 19.49 -8.88
C HIS A 24 -7.52 20.22 -9.21
N GLU A 25 -7.26 21.35 -8.53
CA GLU A 25 -5.94 22.00 -8.58
C GLU A 25 -5.01 21.24 -7.63
N VAL A 26 -3.90 20.70 -8.14
CA VAL A 26 -3.01 19.84 -7.34
C VAL A 26 -1.59 20.41 -7.28
N LEU A 27 -1.12 20.68 -6.06
CA LEU A 27 0.29 20.98 -5.78
C LEU A 27 1.01 19.69 -5.41
N VAL A 28 2.17 19.46 -6.00
CA VAL A 28 2.87 18.17 -5.96
C VAL A 28 4.28 18.34 -5.41
N TYR A 29 4.66 17.47 -4.49
CA TYR A 29 6.03 17.39 -3.98
C TYR A 29 6.50 15.95 -3.85
N ASP A 30 7.73 15.68 -4.27
CA ASP A 30 8.47 14.43 -4.08
C ASP A 30 9.97 14.75 -4.05
N LEU A 31 10.77 13.85 -3.48
CA LEU A 31 12.23 13.94 -3.55
C LEU A 31 12.76 13.70 -4.97
N SER A 32 11.99 12.99 -5.79
CA SER A 32 12.28 12.74 -7.20
C SER A 32 11.67 13.83 -8.09
N GLU A 33 12.54 14.68 -8.64
CA GLU A 33 12.14 15.71 -9.62
C GLU A 33 11.41 15.10 -10.83
N ALA A 34 11.85 13.93 -11.29
CA ALA A 34 11.20 13.23 -12.41
C ALA A 34 9.76 12.81 -12.06
N ALA A 35 9.50 12.42 -10.82
CA ALA A 35 8.15 12.05 -10.38
C ALA A 35 7.23 13.27 -10.30
N VAL A 36 7.75 14.41 -9.80
CA VAL A 36 7.03 15.69 -9.82
C VAL A 36 6.71 16.10 -11.26
N GLN A 37 7.70 16.06 -12.16
CA GLN A 37 7.55 16.47 -13.55
C GLN A 37 6.47 15.66 -14.29
N ALA A 38 6.39 14.36 -14.05
CA ALA A 38 5.36 13.50 -14.62
C ALA A 38 3.93 13.90 -14.20
N CYS A 39 3.77 14.55 -13.04
CA CYS A 39 2.48 15.11 -12.61
C CYS A 39 2.25 16.52 -13.18
N VAL A 40 3.29 17.33 -13.30
CA VAL A 40 3.23 18.67 -13.92
C VAL A 40 2.82 18.60 -15.39
N GLU A 41 3.33 17.62 -16.13
CA GLU A 41 3.00 17.40 -17.55
C GLU A 41 1.50 17.21 -17.81
N VAL A 42 0.73 16.79 -16.81
CA VAL A 42 -0.73 16.60 -16.92
C VAL A 42 -1.53 17.67 -16.19
N GLY A 43 -0.90 18.77 -15.75
CA GLY A 43 -1.57 19.93 -15.13
C GLY A 43 -1.34 20.10 -13.63
N GLY A 44 -0.45 19.29 -13.02
CA GLY A 44 -0.02 19.51 -11.64
C GLY A 44 0.86 20.76 -11.49
N ILE A 45 0.92 21.30 -10.28
CA ILE A 45 1.75 22.45 -9.93
C ILE A 45 2.90 21.95 -9.05
N ALA A 46 4.14 22.15 -9.47
CA ALA A 46 5.30 21.77 -8.66
C ALA A 46 5.37 22.63 -7.39
N GLY A 47 5.39 21.98 -6.22
CA GLY A 47 5.73 22.62 -4.95
C GLY A 47 7.23 22.52 -4.69
N GLY A 48 7.81 23.54 -4.07
CA GLY A 48 9.23 23.60 -3.72
C GLY A 48 9.60 22.81 -2.45
N SER A 49 8.62 22.51 -1.58
CA SER A 49 8.80 21.75 -0.34
C SER A 49 7.45 21.27 0.23
N ILE A 50 7.48 20.43 1.25
CA ILE A 50 6.27 20.08 2.04
C ILE A 50 5.60 21.35 2.59
N ALA A 51 6.38 22.29 3.12
CA ALA A 51 5.87 23.55 3.65
C ALA A 51 5.18 24.40 2.59
N ASP A 52 5.79 24.48 1.41
CA ASP A 52 5.25 25.20 0.25
C ASP A 52 3.90 24.63 -0.18
N VAL A 53 3.80 23.30 -0.30
CA VAL A 53 2.55 22.61 -0.63
C VAL A 53 1.49 22.81 0.45
N ALA A 54 1.82 22.49 1.71
CA ALA A 54 0.86 22.45 2.82
C ALA A 54 0.23 23.82 3.13
N SER A 55 0.97 24.91 2.96
CA SER A 55 0.50 26.28 3.24
C SER A 55 -0.54 26.82 2.24
N GLN A 56 -0.73 26.12 1.12
CA GLN A 56 -1.53 26.59 -0.01
C GLN A 56 -2.79 25.78 -0.29
N VAL A 57 -3.03 24.69 0.45
CA VAL A 57 -4.03 23.67 0.08
C VAL A 57 -5.11 23.50 1.16
N GLU A 58 -6.27 23.02 0.74
CA GLU A 58 -7.40 22.69 1.62
C GLU A 58 -7.30 21.26 2.15
N VAL A 59 -6.72 20.37 1.35
CA VAL A 59 -6.46 18.96 1.68
C VAL A 59 -5.03 18.65 1.31
N VAL A 60 -4.27 18.03 2.21
CA VAL A 60 -2.92 17.54 1.93
C VAL A 60 -2.89 16.02 2.10
N MET A 61 -2.39 15.32 1.09
CA MET A 61 -2.33 13.86 1.03
C MET A 61 -0.88 13.38 1.03
N THR A 62 -0.58 12.29 1.74
CA THR A 62 0.73 11.61 1.67
C THR A 62 0.62 10.19 1.12
N SER A 63 1.60 9.78 0.30
CA SER A 63 1.79 8.38 -0.08
C SER A 63 3.29 8.03 0.01
N LEU A 64 3.70 7.52 1.17
CA LEU A 64 5.11 7.39 1.55
C LEU A 64 5.48 5.95 1.95
N PRO A 65 6.75 5.53 1.79
CA PRO A 65 7.11 4.12 1.86
C PRO A 65 7.17 3.56 3.29
N MET A 66 7.63 4.34 4.28
CA MET A 66 7.77 3.88 5.67
C MET A 66 7.01 4.77 6.66
N PRO A 67 6.55 4.21 7.81
CA PRO A 67 5.93 4.99 8.89
C PRO A 67 6.75 6.21 9.34
N ARG A 68 8.08 6.08 9.40
CA ARG A 68 8.98 7.19 9.76
C ARG A 68 8.93 8.35 8.75
N ASP A 69 8.69 8.05 7.48
CA ASP A 69 8.67 9.06 6.42
C ASP A 69 7.35 9.84 6.51
N VAL A 70 6.24 9.15 6.85
CA VAL A 70 4.95 9.77 7.18
C VAL A 70 5.07 10.67 8.40
N GLU A 71 5.67 10.18 9.49
CA GLU A 71 5.88 10.98 10.70
C GLU A 71 6.75 12.21 10.43
N ALA A 72 7.85 12.07 9.68
CA ALA A 72 8.71 13.19 9.31
C ALA A 72 7.99 14.21 8.42
N ALA A 73 7.19 13.76 7.46
CA ALA A 73 6.40 14.65 6.61
C ALA A 73 5.31 15.40 7.38
N ALA A 74 4.66 14.72 8.34
CA ALA A 74 3.57 15.28 9.12
C ALA A 74 4.06 16.23 10.25
N LEU A 75 5.07 15.79 11.02
CA LEU A 75 5.46 16.42 12.28
C LEU A 75 6.90 16.95 12.30
N GLY A 76 7.71 16.65 11.28
CA GLY A 76 9.09 17.12 11.20
C GLY A 76 9.20 18.63 10.93
N PRO A 77 10.42 19.19 11.01
CA PRO A 77 10.66 20.61 10.69
C PRO A 77 10.24 20.94 9.26
N GLY A 78 9.43 22.00 9.09
CA GLY A 78 8.83 22.36 7.80
C GLY A 78 7.81 21.33 7.27
N GLY A 79 7.36 20.42 8.14
CA GLY A 79 6.33 19.44 7.85
C GLY A 79 4.93 20.05 7.79
N ILE A 80 3.94 19.20 7.53
CA ILE A 80 2.52 19.58 7.39
C ILE A 80 2.05 20.34 8.63
N GLY A 81 2.35 19.84 9.82
CA GLY A 81 1.94 20.46 11.06
C GLY A 81 2.52 21.86 11.28
N GLU A 82 3.68 22.21 10.74
CA GLU A 82 4.24 23.57 10.91
C GLU A 82 3.76 24.55 9.84
N SER A 83 3.18 24.05 8.75
CA SER A 83 3.03 24.81 7.51
C SER A 83 1.59 24.91 7.01
N ALA A 84 0.74 23.93 7.33
CA ALA A 84 -0.66 23.93 6.94
C ALA A 84 -1.44 25.01 7.70
N LYS A 85 -2.49 25.53 7.05
CA LYS A 85 -3.40 26.48 7.67
C LYS A 85 -4.39 25.73 8.59
N PRO A 86 -4.86 26.36 9.68
CA PRO A 86 -6.02 25.85 10.43
C PRO A 86 -7.19 25.52 9.49
N GLY A 87 -7.79 24.35 9.69
CA GLY A 87 -8.86 23.79 8.88
C GLY A 87 -8.41 22.97 7.66
N THR A 88 -7.11 22.92 7.33
CA THR A 88 -6.57 22.02 6.29
C THR A 88 -6.74 20.56 6.75
N ILE A 89 -7.25 19.69 5.88
CA ILE A 89 -7.42 18.26 6.18
C ILE A 89 -6.17 17.50 5.74
N TYR A 90 -5.57 16.74 6.65
CA TYR A 90 -4.50 15.80 6.32
C TYR A 90 -5.06 14.39 6.06
N VAL A 91 -4.64 13.76 4.97
CA VAL A 91 -4.99 12.37 4.64
C VAL A 91 -3.71 11.56 4.38
N ASP A 92 -3.45 10.54 5.20
CA ASP A 92 -2.37 9.59 4.91
C ASP A 92 -2.89 8.41 4.09
N LEU A 93 -2.44 8.27 2.84
CA LEU A 93 -2.76 7.14 1.95
C LEU A 93 -1.76 5.98 2.10
N SER A 94 -0.78 6.12 2.98
CA SER A 94 0.26 5.11 3.22
C SER A 94 -0.26 3.97 4.10
N THR A 95 0.36 2.79 4.01
CA THR A 95 0.09 1.71 4.97
C THR A 95 0.88 1.96 6.27
N ASN A 96 0.17 2.29 7.34
CA ASN A 96 0.74 2.65 8.65
C ASN A 96 0.07 1.90 9.82
N SER A 97 0.60 2.04 11.04
CA SER A 97 -0.05 1.51 12.24
C SER A 97 -1.16 2.46 12.74
N PRO A 98 -2.25 1.93 13.31
CA PRO A 98 -3.29 2.76 13.92
C PRO A 98 -2.75 3.66 15.05
N ALA A 99 -1.78 3.15 15.82
CA ALA A 99 -1.15 3.91 16.90
C ALA A 99 -0.37 5.12 16.39
N MET A 100 0.39 4.96 15.28
CA MET A 100 1.12 6.06 14.65
C MET A 100 0.17 7.14 14.14
N MET A 101 -0.92 6.75 13.45
CA MET A 101 -1.88 7.72 12.93
C MET A 101 -2.60 8.50 14.04
N ARG A 102 -2.96 7.83 15.15
CA ARG A 102 -3.52 8.52 16.33
C ARG A 102 -2.53 9.49 16.97
N LYS A 103 -1.25 9.12 17.06
CA LYS A 103 -0.19 10.02 17.55
C LYS A 103 -0.08 11.27 16.67
N ILE A 104 0.02 11.09 15.35
CA ILE A 104 0.11 12.20 14.41
C ILE A 104 -1.11 13.12 14.52
N ALA A 105 -2.32 12.54 14.53
CA ALA A 105 -3.54 13.33 14.62
C ALA A 105 -3.67 14.10 15.95
N ALA A 106 -3.19 13.56 17.07
CA ALA A 106 -3.20 14.27 18.34
C ALA A 106 -2.36 15.56 18.29
N GLU A 107 -1.18 15.50 17.68
CA GLU A 107 -0.31 16.67 17.49
C GLU A 107 -0.89 17.66 16.46
N LEU A 108 -1.48 17.16 15.36
CA LEU A 108 -2.09 18.00 14.34
C LEU A 108 -3.38 18.67 14.82
N ALA A 109 -4.13 18.04 15.73
CA ALA A 109 -5.33 18.61 16.33
C ALA A 109 -5.04 19.88 17.15
N THR A 110 -3.86 20.02 17.77
CA THR A 110 -3.49 21.26 18.50
C THR A 110 -3.34 22.47 17.58
N LYS A 111 -3.35 22.25 16.26
CA LYS A 111 -3.20 23.25 15.20
C LYS A 111 -4.44 23.33 14.30
N ASP A 112 -5.54 22.69 14.71
CA ASP A 112 -6.80 22.63 13.96
C ASP A 112 -6.63 21.98 12.57
N ILE A 113 -5.86 20.88 12.50
CA ILE A 113 -5.63 20.10 11.27
C ILE A 113 -6.29 18.72 11.44
N PRO A 114 -7.55 18.54 10.97
CA PRO A 114 -8.21 17.24 11.02
C PRO A 114 -7.43 16.20 10.20
N THR A 115 -7.36 14.98 10.70
CA THR A 115 -6.58 13.89 10.08
C THR A 115 -7.47 12.71 9.73
N LEU A 116 -7.22 12.10 8.56
CA LEU A 116 -7.81 10.85 8.10
C LEU A 116 -6.68 9.85 7.78
N ASP A 117 -6.85 8.59 8.15
CA ASP A 117 -6.05 7.48 7.63
C ASP A 117 -6.81 6.84 6.48
N GLY A 118 -6.25 6.89 5.27
CA GLY A 118 -6.88 6.45 4.03
C GLY A 118 -6.05 5.45 3.20
N PRO A 119 -5.44 4.40 3.78
CA PRO A 119 -4.63 3.46 3.02
C PRO A 119 -5.39 2.84 1.84
N VAL A 120 -4.63 2.48 0.79
CA VAL A 120 -5.20 2.05 -0.50
C VAL A 120 -4.89 0.59 -0.86
N SER A 121 -5.73 -0.02 -1.71
CA SER A 121 -5.52 -1.38 -2.23
C SER A 121 -5.93 -1.49 -3.71
N GLY A 122 -5.20 -2.27 -4.51
CA GLY A 122 -5.44 -2.40 -5.96
C GLY A 122 -4.16 -2.32 -6.81
N GLY A 123 -3.03 -1.99 -6.19
CA GLY A 123 -1.71 -1.92 -6.83
C GLY A 123 -1.60 -0.78 -7.85
N VAL A 124 -0.45 -0.71 -8.52
CA VAL A 124 -0.14 0.37 -9.49
C VAL A 124 -1.16 0.39 -10.63
N VAL A 125 -1.56 -0.77 -11.15
CA VAL A 125 -2.56 -0.87 -12.23
C VAL A 125 -3.91 -0.30 -11.81
N GLY A 126 -4.36 -0.58 -10.58
CA GLY A 126 -5.58 0.00 -10.04
C GLY A 126 -5.44 1.51 -9.85
N ALA A 127 -4.28 1.97 -9.37
CA ALA A 127 -4.01 3.39 -9.16
C ALA A 127 -4.01 4.17 -10.49
N GLU A 128 -3.43 3.61 -11.55
CA GLU A 128 -3.43 4.19 -12.90
C GLU A 128 -4.85 4.31 -13.45
N LYS A 129 -5.69 3.30 -13.23
CA LYS A 129 -7.07 3.25 -13.71
C LYS A 129 -8.06 4.03 -12.85
N GLY A 130 -7.65 4.48 -11.67
CA GLY A 130 -8.56 5.12 -10.71
C GLY A 130 -9.53 4.15 -10.04
N THR A 131 -9.19 2.86 -9.96
CA THR A 131 -10.07 1.79 -9.47
C THR A 131 -9.61 1.19 -8.14
N ILE A 132 -8.77 1.89 -7.39
CA ILE A 132 -8.30 1.38 -6.09
C ILE A 132 -9.43 1.42 -5.06
N ALA A 133 -9.34 0.52 -4.09
CA ALA A 133 -10.07 0.64 -2.85
C ALA A 133 -9.36 1.60 -1.90
N ILE A 134 -10.12 2.46 -1.24
CA ILE A 134 -9.64 3.42 -0.23
C ILE A 134 -10.39 3.12 1.07
N MET A 135 -9.65 2.76 2.11
CA MET A 135 -10.20 2.44 3.43
C MET A 135 -9.95 3.64 4.33
N VAL A 136 -10.97 4.46 4.60
CA VAL A 136 -10.81 5.73 5.29
C VAL A 136 -11.31 5.63 6.73
N GLY A 137 -10.45 5.90 7.70
CA GLY A 137 -10.81 6.14 9.10
C GLY A 137 -10.71 7.63 9.44
N GLY A 138 -11.57 8.08 10.35
CA GLY A 138 -11.56 9.44 10.87
C GLY A 138 -12.96 10.03 11.03
N GLU A 139 -13.04 11.36 11.18
CA GLU A 139 -14.33 12.02 11.35
C GLU A 139 -15.15 11.96 10.05
N ARG A 140 -16.42 11.54 10.16
CA ARG A 140 -17.35 11.42 9.02
C ARG A 140 -17.45 12.71 8.20
N ALA A 141 -17.52 13.86 8.87
CA ALA A 141 -17.63 15.16 8.19
C ALA A 141 -16.39 15.47 7.33
N MET A 142 -15.18 15.10 7.80
CA MET A 142 -13.96 15.28 7.02
C MET A 142 -13.86 14.28 5.87
N PHE A 143 -14.30 13.03 6.08
CA PHE A 143 -14.45 12.05 5.01
C PHE A 143 -15.37 12.56 3.90
N GLU A 144 -16.55 13.09 4.23
CA GLU A 144 -17.51 13.63 3.26
C GLU A 144 -16.95 14.83 2.49
N ARG A 145 -16.18 15.70 3.16
CA ARG A 145 -15.48 16.81 2.49
C ARG A 145 -14.41 16.33 1.51
N CYS A 146 -13.71 15.24 1.81
CA CYS A 146 -12.69 14.65 0.94
C CYS A 146 -13.25 13.69 -0.12
N LEU A 147 -14.51 13.29 -0.02
CA LEU A 147 -15.13 12.29 -0.90
C LEU A 147 -15.01 12.63 -2.41
N PRO A 148 -15.26 13.88 -2.86
CA PRO A 148 -15.07 14.23 -4.27
C PRO A 148 -13.62 14.03 -4.76
N VAL A 149 -12.64 14.24 -3.88
CA VAL A 149 -11.23 13.97 -4.20
C VAL A 149 -11.00 12.47 -4.26
N PHE A 150 -11.51 11.68 -3.32
CA PHE A 150 -11.38 10.22 -3.33
C PHE A 150 -12.00 9.58 -4.60
N GLU A 151 -13.16 10.06 -5.02
CA GLU A 151 -13.88 9.59 -6.23
C GLU A 151 -13.09 9.83 -7.52
N SER A 152 -12.12 10.74 -7.52
CA SER A 152 -11.29 10.99 -8.70
C SER A 152 -10.23 9.90 -8.94
N PHE A 153 -9.89 9.10 -7.94
CA PHE A 153 -8.82 8.09 -8.05
C PHE A 153 -9.13 6.73 -7.42
N GLY A 154 -10.31 6.54 -6.82
CA GLY A 154 -10.76 5.28 -6.26
C GLY A 154 -12.19 4.93 -6.67
N GLU A 155 -12.47 3.63 -6.70
CA GLU A 155 -13.80 3.09 -7.05
C GLU A 155 -14.51 2.51 -5.82
N ASN A 156 -13.75 1.90 -4.90
CA ASN A 156 -14.30 1.31 -3.67
C ASN A 156 -13.87 2.14 -2.46
N ILE A 157 -14.62 3.21 -2.17
CA ILE A 157 -14.30 4.18 -1.11
C ILE A 157 -15.14 3.86 0.12
N ILE A 158 -14.49 3.42 1.20
CA ILE A 158 -15.16 2.86 2.37
C ILE A 158 -14.77 3.68 3.60
N HIS A 159 -15.75 4.34 4.23
CA HIS A 159 -15.57 4.91 5.56
C HIS A 159 -15.65 3.80 6.62
N THR A 160 -14.52 3.51 7.24
CA THR A 160 -14.31 2.34 8.11
C THR A 160 -14.57 2.62 9.60
N GLY A 161 -14.79 3.87 9.99
CA GLY A 161 -15.01 4.25 11.37
C GLY A 161 -14.10 5.39 11.82
N GLU A 162 -13.76 5.38 13.10
CA GLU A 162 -12.89 6.39 13.71
C GLU A 162 -11.44 6.32 13.20
N LEU A 163 -10.65 7.35 13.49
CA LEU A 163 -9.25 7.40 13.09
C LEU A 163 -8.48 6.14 13.52
N GLY A 164 -7.76 5.56 12.56
CA GLY A 164 -7.00 4.32 12.67
C GLY A 164 -7.74 3.10 12.14
N SER A 165 -9.06 3.15 11.93
CA SER A 165 -9.82 2.02 11.40
C SER A 165 -9.48 1.69 9.94
N GLY A 166 -9.05 2.69 9.16
CA GLY A 166 -8.58 2.50 7.79
C GLY A 166 -7.30 1.67 7.76
N CYS A 167 -6.34 2.01 8.63
CA CYS A 167 -5.13 1.24 8.87
C CYS A 167 -5.46 -0.20 9.29
N VAL A 168 -6.36 -0.40 10.27
CA VAL A 168 -6.77 -1.76 10.71
C VAL A 168 -7.34 -2.55 9.53
N ALA A 169 -8.28 -1.98 8.77
CA ALA A 169 -8.88 -2.64 7.62
C ALA A 169 -7.83 -3.05 6.58
N LYS A 170 -6.88 -2.16 6.29
CA LYS A 170 -5.79 -2.44 5.35
C LYS A 170 -4.85 -3.53 5.86
N ILE A 171 -4.47 -3.49 7.13
CA ILE A 171 -3.60 -4.48 7.79
C ILE A 171 -4.25 -5.86 7.70
N CYS A 172 -5.53 -5.99 8.04
CA CYS A 172 -6.28 -7.24 7.91
C CYS A 172 -6.32 -7.74 6.47
N ASN A 173 -6.65 -6.88 5.50
CA ASN A 173 -6.66 -7.23 4.08
C ASN A 173 -5.30 -7.77 3.61
N ASN A 174 -4.22 -7.08 3.96
CA ASN A 174 -2.88 -7.45 3.54
C ASN A 174 -2.42 -8.76 4.18
N MET A 175 -2.68 -8.98 5.47
CA MET A 175 -2.37 -10.26 6.13
C MET A 175 -3.04 -11.45 5.43
N VAL A 176 -4.34 -11.33 5.11
CA VAL A 176 -5.08 -12.36 4.37
C VAL A 176 -4.48 -12.56 2.97
N ALA A 177 -4.21 -11.46 2.25
CA ALA A 177 -3.66 -11.52 0.91
C ALA A 177 -2.28 -12.21 0.88
N PHE A 178 -1.39 -11.90 1.83
CA PHE A 178 -0.06 -12.51 1.93
C PHE A 178 -0.13 -13.97 2.37
N THR A 179 -1.06 -14.31 3.27
CA THR A 179 -1.28 -15.70 3.68
C THR A 179 -1.74 -16.55 2.49
N ASN A 180 -2.71 -16.06 1.71
CA ASN A 180 -3.16 -16.73 0.49
C ASN A 180 -2.04 -16.87 -0.56
N MET A 181 -1.17 -15.86 -0.64
CA MET A 181 -0.01 -15.88 -1.53
C MET A 181 0.96 -16.99 -1.15
N THR A 182 1.34 -17.06 0.12
CA THR A 182 2.30 -18.05 0.63
C THR A 182 1.72 -19.46 0.60
N ALA A 183 0.45 -19.64 0.94
CA ALA A 183 -0.25 -20.93 0.78
C ALA A 183 -0.30 -21.35 -0.69
N GLY A 184 -0.53 -20.41 -1.61
CA GLY A 184 -0.48 -20.67 -3.06
C GLY A 184 0.90 -21.12 -3.53
N ALA A 185 1.97 -20.47 -3.04
CA ALA A 185 3.34 -20.86 -3.34
C ALA A 185 3.66 -22.27 -2.82
N GLU A 186 3.26 -22.58 -1.58
CA GLU A 186 3.44 -23.90 -0.96
C GLU A 186 2.69 -24.99 -1.73
N GLY A 187 1.41 -24.74 -2.06
CA GLY A 187 0.57 -25.68 -2.80
C GLY A 187 1.08 -25.95 -4.23
N LEU A 188 1.56 -24.92 -4.92
CA LEU A 188 2.20 -25.09 -6.24
C LEU A 188 3.45 -25.96 -6.15
N MET A 189 4.33 -25.67 -5.18
CA MET A 189 5.54 -26.46 -4.99
C MET A 189 5.20 -27.91 -4.63
N LEU A 190 4.20 -28.15 -3.76
CA LEU A 190 3.76 -29.49 -3.39
C LEU A 190 3.32 -30.30 -4.61
N GLY A 191 2.45 -29.73 -5.46
CA GLY A 191 1.96 -30.43 -6.64
C GLY A 191 3.05 -30.70 -7.68
N VAL A 192 3.98 -29.75 -7.89
CA VAL A 192 5.14 -29.93 -8.76
C VAL A 192 6.11 -31.00 -8.22
N ALA A 193 6.36 -31.01 -6.91
CA ALA A 193 7.17 -32.05 -6.26
C ALA A 193 6.50 -33.44 -6.35
N ALA A 194 5.17 -33.48 -6.40
CA ALA A 194 4.39 -34.70 -6.63
C ALA A 194 4.31 -35.10 -8.12
N GLY A 195 4.94 -34.35 -9.04
CA GLY A 195 5.02 -34.67 -10.46
C GLY A 195 3.89 -34.14 -11.33
N ILE A 196 3.04 -33.24 -10.82
CA ILE A 196 2.01 -32.58 -11.62
C ILE A 196 2.64 -31.41 -12.38
N ASP A 197 2.34 -31.32 -13.68
CA ASP A 197 2.73 -30.16 -14.49
C ASP A 197 2.15 -28.85 -13.90
N PRO A 198 2.97 -27.80 -13.72
CA PRO A 198 2.53 -26.58 -13.05
C PRO A 198 1.43 -25.83 -13.82
N VAL A 199 1.33 -25.95 -15.15
CA VAL A 199 0.24 -25.35 -15.94
C VAL A 199 -1.07 -26.08 -15.69
N ILE A 200 -1.03 -27.42 -15.61
CA ILE A 200 -2.21 -28.24 -15.27
C ILE A 200 -2.67 -27.97 -13.84
N LEU A 201 -1.74 -27.98 -12.88
CA LEU A 201 -2.07 -27.68 -11.48
C LEU A 201 -2.70 -26.30 -11.34
N ASP A 202 -2.16 -25.33 -12.06
CA ASP A 202 -2.67 -23.98 -12.08
C ASP A 202 -4.08 -23.88 -12.67
N GLN A 203 -4.37 -24.59 -13.75
CA GLN A 203 -5.72 -24.72 -14.30
C GLN A 203 -6.69 -25.30 -13.27
N VAL A 204 -6.28 -26.31 -12.50
CA VAL A 204 -7.12 -26.89 -11.43
C VAL A 204 -7.44 -25.87 -10.36
N ILE A 205 -6.41 -25.21 -9.79
CA ILE A 205 -6.60 -24.32 -8.64
C ILE A 205 -7.38 -23.06 -9.03
N ARG A 206 -7.08 -22.41 -10.17
CA ARG A 206 -7.77 -21.17 -10.60
C ARG A 206 -9.27 -21.36 -10.84
N ASN A 207 -9.70 -22.59 -11.15
CA ASN A 207 -11.08 -22.95 -11.44
C ASN A 207 -11.76 -23.70 -10.28
N SER A 208 -11.11 -23.77 -9.12
CA SER A 208 -11.62 -24.49 -7.93
C SER A 208 -11.58 -23.60 -6.68
N SER A 209 -11.92 -24.16 -5.52
CA SER A 209 -12.02 -23.45 -4.25
C SER A 209 -10.70 -22.87 -3.71
N GLY A 210 -9.54 -23.29 -4.23
CA GLY A 210 -8.24 -22.74 -3.86
C GLY A 210 -7.91 -21.39 -4.53
N ASN A 211 -8.75 -20.93 -5.47
CA ASN A 211 -8.50 -19.72 -6.22
C ASN A 211 -8.56 -18.44 -5.35
N SER A 212 -7.58 -17.56 -5.52
CA SER A 212 -7.60 -16.19 -4.99
C SER A 212 -6.81 -15.25 -5.90
N MET A 213 -7.02 -13.93 -5.76
CA MET A 213 -6.21 -12.94 -6.49
C MET A 213 -4.71 -13.14 -6.21
N SER A 214 -4.35 -13.33 -4.93
CA SER A 214 -2.97 -13.58 -4.50
C SER A 214 -2.37 -14.84 -5.12
N TYR A 215 -3.13 -15.94 -5.13
CA TYR A 215 -2.70 -17.19 -5.77
C TYR A 215 -2.40 -16.98 -7.26
N ARG A 216 -3.32 -16.31 -7.98
CA ARG A 216 -3.15 -16.04 -9.42
C ARG A 216 -1.87 -15.24 -9.70
N GLY A 217 -1.51 -14.32 -8.81
CA GLY A 217 -0.27 -13.57 -8.88
C GLY A 217 0.97 -14.46 -8.78
N VAL A 218 1.02 -15.35 -7.78
CA VAL A 218 2.15 -16.28 -7.60
C VAL A 218 2.27 -17.24 -8.76
N ALA A 219 1.17 -17.85 -9.18
CA ALA A 219 1.17 -18.80 -10.28
C ALA A 219 1.63 -18.15 -11.59
N LYS A 220 1.17 -16.92 -11.88
CA LYS A 220 1.63 -16.16 -13.04
C LYS A 220 3.14 -15.91 -12.99
N ALA A 221 3.64 -15.37 -11.87
CA ALA A 221 5.07 -15.10 -11.69
C ALA A 221 5.93 -16.37 -11.81
N ALA A 222 5.44 -17.50 -11.29
CA ALA A 222 6.08 -18.80 -11.39
C ALA A 222 6.16 -19.31 -12.83
N LEU A 223 5.05 -19.25 -13.58
CA LEU A 223 4.98 -19.77 -14.95
C LEU A 223 5.75 -18.88 -15.95
N GLU A 224 5.71 -17.56 -15.77
CA GLU A 224 6.39 -16.60 -16.65
C GLU A 224 7.85 -16.33 -16.23
N ARG A 225 8.26 -16.80 -15.05
CA ARG A 225 9.55 -16.47 -14.40
C ARG A 225 9.78 -14.96 -14.25
N ASP A 226 8.70 -14.19 -14.09
CA ASP A 226 8.77 -12.74 -13.89
C ASP A 226 8.48 -12.39 -12.42
N PHE A 227 9.52 -11.92 -11.74
CA PHE A 227 9.47 -11.45 -10.36
C PHE A 227 9.83 -9.96 -10.25
N LYS A 228 9.73 -9.21 -11.35
CA LYS A 228 10.00 -7.77 -11.34
C LYS A 228 9.11 -7.04 -10.32
N PRO A 229 9.66 -6.05 -9.62
CA PRO A 229 8.96 -5.40 -8.51
C PRO A 229 7.73 -4.63 -9.00
N ALA A 230 6.57 -5.02 -8.50
CA ALA A 230 5.36 -4.18 -8.48
C ALA A 230 4.97 -3.84 -7.03
N PHE A 231 5.13 -4.82 -6.13
CA PHE A 231 5.07 -4.64 -4.68
C PHE A 231 6.13 -5.56 -4.08
N THR A 232 7.13 -5.00 -3.39
CA THR A 232 8.34 -5.76 -3.04
C THR A 232 8.14 -6.66 -1.82
N VAL A 233 8.98 -7.68 -1.68
CA VAL A 233 9.03 -8.50 -0.46
C VAL A 233 9.31 -7.62 0.76
N ASP A 234 10.18 -6.62 0.67
CA ASP A 234 10.47 -5.70 1.78
C ASP A 234 9.22 -4.91 2.24
N LEU A 235 8.40 -4.42 1.30
CA LEU A 235 7.16 -3.72 1.62
C LEU A 235 6.12 -4.67 2.23
N ALA A 236 5.98 -5.88 1.68
CA ALA A 236 5.09 -6.90 2.23
C ALA A 236 5.51 -7.34 3.64
N TYR A 237 6.82 -7.50 3.87
CA TYR A 237 7.39 -7.79 5.18
C TYR A 237 7.07 -6.70 6.19
N LYS A 238 7.22 -5.42 5.80
CA LYS A 238 6.81 -4.27 6.63
C LYS A 238 5.32 -4.33 6.96
N ASP A 239 4.47 -4.54 5.97
CA ASP A 239 3.01 -4.57 6.16
C ASP A 239 2.57 -5.72 7.06
N LEU A 240 3.15 -6.91 6.88
CA LEU A 240 2.82 -8.05 7.72
C LEU A 240 3.31 -7.87 9.16
N ARG A 241 4.44 -7.18 9.37
CA ARG A 241 4.89 -6.79 10.71
C ARG A 241 3.86 -5.89 11.41
N LEU A 242 3.21 -4.96 10.70
CA LEU A 242 2.14 -4.13 11.28
C LEU A 242 0.96 -4.98 11.77
N ALA A 243 0.66 -6.10 11.12
CA ALA A 243 -0.36 -7.04 11.59
C ALA A 243 0.04 -7.77 12.87
N LEU A 244 1.32 -8.15 12.98
CA LEU A 244 1.86 -8.78 14.19
C LEU A 244 1.86 -7.80 15.37
N GLU A 245 2.33 -6.57 15.16
CA GLU A 245 2.32 -5.51 16.18
C GLU A 245 0.91 -5.19 16.65
N LEU A 246 -0.06 -5.07 15.72
CA LEU A 246 -1.47 -4.87 16.08
C LEU A 246 -2.06 -6.04 16.86
N ALA A 247 -1.64 -7.28 16.57
CA ALA A 247 -2.10 -8.45 17.30
C ALA A 247 -1.53 -8.48 18.72
N ASP A 248 -0.27 -8.10 18.90
CA ASP A 248 0.36 -7.94 20.22
C ASP A 248 -0.37 -6.88 21.05
N ASP A 249 -0.72 -5.73 20.46
CA ASP A 249 -1.50 -4.65 21.12
C ASP A 249 -2.90 -5.11 21.57
N LEU A 250 -3.45 -6.14 20.93
CA LEU A 250 -4.79 -6.67 21.18
C LEU A 250 -4.80 -7.98 21.98
N ASP A 251 -3.63 -8.47 22.43
CA ASP A 251 -3.46 -9.80 23.02
C ASP A 251 -4.09 -10.93 22.16
N MET A 252 -4.03 -10.78 20.83
CA MET A 252 -4.70 -11.67 19.88
C MET A 252 -3.73 -12.68 19.27
N PRO A 253 -4.00 -14.00 19.33
CA PRO A 253 -3.10 -14.99 18.76
C PRO A 253 -3.22 -15.08 17.24
N LEU A 254 -2.14 -14.74 16.52
CA LEU A 254 -2.00 -15.02 15.09
C LEU A 254 -1.23 -16.32 14.84
N LEU A 255 -1.88 -17.29 14.19
CA LEU A 255 -1.27 -18.60 13.89
C LEU A 255 -0.53 -18.63 12.54
N LEU A 256 -1.08 -17.97 11.51
CA LEU A 256 -0.54 -17.99 10.15
C LEU A 256 0.42 -16.82 9.87
N GLY A 257 0.08 -15.62 10.35
CA GLY A 257 0.87 -14.39 10.13
C GLY A 257 2.36 -14.54 10.47
N PRO A 258 2.74 -15.07 11.65
CA PRO A 258 4.15 -15.25 12.00
C PRO A 258 4.90 -16.19 11.05
N GLN A 259 4.25 -17.24 10.55
CA GLN A 259 4.85 -18.19 9.60
C GLN A 259 5.11 -17.53 8.25
N VAL A 260 4.12 -16.80 7.74
CA VAL A 260 4.25 -16.03 6.49
C VAL A 260 5.36 -14.98 6.61
N HIS A 261 5.45 -14.30 7.77
CA HIS A 261 6.48 -13.30 8.03
C HIS A 261 7.89 -13.91 8.07
N ASN A 262 8.03 -15.12 8.62
CA ASN A 262 9.29 -15.87 8.60
C ASN A 262 9.68 -16.29 7.18
N ILE A 263 8.74 -16.72 6.35
CA ILE A 263 9.00 -17.06 4.94
C ILE A 263 9.46 -15.82 4.17
N MET A 264 8.82 -14.66 4.38
CA MET A 264 9.29 -13.40 3.81
C MET A 264 10.70 -13.05 4.32
N ARG A 265 11.02 -13.30 5.60
CA ARG A 265 12.38 -13.11 6.13
C ARG A 265 13.40 -13.99 5.40
N MET A 266 13.05 -15.24 5.10
CA MET A 266 13.91 -16.15 4.32
C MET A 266 14.11 -15.66 2.89
N ALA A 267 13.04 -15.15 2.24
CA ALA A 267 13.13 -14.56 0.91
C ALA A 267 14.08 -13.35 0.89
N ARG A 268 13.97 -12.45 1.89
CA ARG A 268 14.87 -11.31 2.06
C ARG A 268 16.33 -11.72 2.26
N GLY A 269 16.57 -12.75 3.08
CA GLY A 269 17.91 -13.29 3.34
C GLY A 269 18.57 -13.97 2.13
N LYS A 270 17.84 -14.16 1.03
CA LYS A 270 18.34 -14.66 -0.26
C LYS A 270 18.39 -13.56 -1.32
N ASP A 271 18.61 -12.32 -0.91
CA ASP A 271 18.65 -11.11 -1.74
C ASP A 271 17.33 -10.83 -2.52
N GLY A 272 16.23 -11.49 -2.14
CA GLY A 272 14.91 -11.32 -2.76
C GLY A 272 14.09 -10.16 -2.22
N GLY A 273 14.66 -9.30 -1.36
CA GLY A 273 13.92 -8.19 -0.72
C GLY A 273 13.34 -7.19 -1.73
N GLY A 274 14.10 -6.91 -2.80
CA GLY A 274 13.70 -6.02 -3.89
C GLY A 274 12.87 -6.68 -4.99
N ASP A 275 12.69 -8.00 -4.96
CA ASP A 275 11.81 -8.70 -5.90
C ASP A 275 10.34 -8.46 -5.55
N ASN A 276 9.44 -8.77 -6.50
CA ASN A 276 8.00 -8.84 -6.23
C ASN A 276 7.71 -9.79 -5.05
N VAL A 277 6.70 -9.47 -4.25
CA VAL A 277 6.26 -10.30 -3.13
C VAL A 277 5.95 -11.76 -3.53
N THR A 278 5.56 -12.02 -4.79
CA THR A 278 5.38 -13.38 -5.32
C THR A 278 6.66 -14.23 -5.29
N ALA A 279 7.84 -13.61 -5.15
CA ALA A 279 9.13 -14.27 -5.01
C ALA A 279 9.28 -15.06 -3.69
N VAL A 280 8.32 -14.98 -2.76
CA VAL A 280 8.23 -15.93 -1.63
C VAL A 280 8.22 -17.39 -2.09
N LEU A 281 7.75 -17.67 -3.31
CA LEU A 281 7.85 -18.98 -3.94
C LEU A 281 9.29 -19.49 -4.05
N LYS A 282 10.26 -18.62 -4.33
CA LYS A 282 11.67 -18.99 -4.50
C LYS A 282 12.28 -19.60 -3.23
N VAL A 283 11.69 -19.34 -2.06
CA VAL A 283 12.08 -19.98 -0.80
C VAL A 283 11.85 -21.48 -0.88
N TYR A 284 10.65 -21.90 -1.34
CA TYR A 284 10.31 -23.30 -1.53
C TYR A 284 11.15 -23.93 -2.65
N GLU A 285 11.33 -23.23 -3.78
CA GLU A 285 12.15 -23.72 -4.88
C GLU A 285 13.60 -24.00 -4.42
N ALA A 286 14.16 -23.12 -3.59
CA ALA A 286 15.49 -23.27 -3.04
C ALA A 286 15.61 -24.44 -2.06
N ILE A 287 14.58 -24.69 -1.23
CA ILE A 287 14.55 -25.82 -0.28
C ILE A 287 14.43 -27.15 -1.02
N MET A 288 13.58 -27.21 -2.04
CA MET A 288 13.30 -28.43 -2.80
C MET A 288 14.33 -28.71 -3.91
N GLY A 289 15.15 -27.72 -4.27
CA GLY A 289 16.07 -27.84 -5.41
C GLY A 289 15.34 -27.98 -6.76
N GLN A 290 14.10 -27.50 -6.84
CA GLN A 290 13.21 -27.64 -8.01
C GLN A 290 12.43 -26.35 -8.23
N GLN A 291 12.30 -25.91 -9.48
CA GLN A 291 11.52 -24.72 -9.83
C GLN A 291 10.07 -25.08 -10.16
N VAL A 292 9.14 -24.19 -9.80
CA VAL A 292 7.78 -24.20 -10.32
C VAL A 292 7.81 -23.41 -11.64
N GLY A 293 7.78 -24.15 -12.74
CA GLY A 293 7.80 -23.60 -14.11
C GLY A 293 7.80 -24.72 -15.13
N PRO A 294 7.54 -24.44 -16.41
CA PRO A 294 7.60 -25.46 -17.45
C PRO A 294 8.95 -26.18 -17.40
N ALA A 295 8.93 -27.50 -17.52
CA ALA A 295 10.16 -28.29 -17.62
C ALA A 295 11.00 -27.75 -18.80
N LYS A 296 12.29 -27.55 -18.56
CA LYS A 296 13.23 -27.23 -19.65
C LYS A 296 13.37 -28.40 -20.60
#